data_AF-A0A1J0LW22-F1
#
_entry.id   AF-A0A1J0LW22-F1
#
_cell.length_a   1.000
_cell.length_b   1.000
_cell.length_c   1.000
_cell.angle_alpha   90.00
_cell.angle_beta   90.00
_cell.angle_gamma   90.00
#
_symmetry.space_group_name_H-M   'P 1'
#
loop_
_entity.id
_entity.type
_entity.pdbx_description
1 polymer ?
#
loop_
_entity_poly.entity_id
_entity_poly.type
_entity_poly.pdbx_seq_one_letter_code
_entity_poly.pdbx_strand_id
1 'polypeptide(L)'
;MRRYVLWAVIGLLGMAGAQGLKEGLAATVSPLLEGLVGQTRLLAQASEAYAANPSTEGLHRLQLLWHAARDYWEELEAFAFGPVGDYDPYLDTWPISLEDLKRSVGVPVENLPPEVRGFHALEYLLFQEPPQDAGTLHHLVLLAQDLARQVQALRERYGAYLETASDEELAAELYAASLELAEELFAEKLKNPESPYARRSAEDYQANGRGLAQALALLPTGGTPWALALALRAALADLPSPLEEAWGDSRVAKAQAQAEALYQALAKTPVGGAKERARLWLRTFREEYLGEGEVDEGLAALEGLEMALQSLSQREEAQQILEVLRSKVQAGAPAEEVDPLVRALEDLLR
;
A
#
# COMPACT_ATOMS: atom_id res chain seq x y z
N MET A 1 -46.67 -13.93 -1.31
CA MET A 1 -45.60 -13.11 -1.91
C MET A 1 -44.34 -13.20 -1.04
N ARG A 2 -43.51 -14.24 -1.22
CA ARG A 2 -42.22 -14.44 -0.53
C ARG A 2 -41.40 -15.47 -1.33
N ARG A 3 -40.90 -15.08 -2.51
CA ARG A 3 -40.03 -15.94 -3.35
C ARG A 3 -39.04 -15.18 -4.27
N TYR A 4 -38.80 -13.88 -4.07
CA TYR A 4 -38.00 -13.06 -5.00
C TYR A 4 -36.78 -12.34 -4.39
N VAL A 5 -36.21 -12.84 -3.28
CA VAL A 5 -35.00 -12.23 -2.67
C VAL A 5 -33.78 -13.17 -2.64
N LEU A 6 -33.89 -14.37 -3.23
CA LEU A 6 -32.82 -15.38 -3.19
C LEU A 6 -32.00 -15.51 -4.49
N TRP A 7 -31.88 -14.43 -5.28
CA TRP A 7 -31.08 -14.42 -6.52
C TRP A 7 -29.99 -13.34 -6.58
N ALA A 8 -29.86 -12.47 -5.57
CA ALA A 8 -28.81 -11.43 -5.55
C ALA A 8 -27.54 -11.83 -4.77
N VAL A 9 -27.53 -12.98 -4.07
CA VAL A 9 -26.36 -13.44 -3.27
C VAL A 9 -25.64 -14.63 -3.92
N ILE A 10 -26.20 -15.19 -5.02
CA ILE A 10 -25.59 -16.32 -5.76
C ILE A 10 -24.90 -15.85 -7.06
N GLY A 11 -25.01 -14.56 -7.41
CA GLY A 11 -24.41 -13.97 -8.62
C GLY A 11 -22.92 -13.62 -8.54
N LEU A 12 -22.28 -13.69 -7.36
CA LEU A 12 -20.85 -13.41 -7.17
C LEU A 12 -20.00 -14.66 -6.91
N LEU A 13 -20.62 -15.84 -6.78
CA LEU A 13 -19.93 -17.09 -6.42
C LEU A 13 -19.73 -18.04 -7.63
N GLY A 14 -19.75 -17.51 -8.85
CA GLY A 14 -19.67 -18.35 -10.05
C GLY A 14 -19.19 -17.68 -11.34
N MET A 15 -18.51 -16.54 -11.27
CA MET A 15 -17.86 -15.90 -12.44
C MET A 15 -16.33 -15.92 -12.41
N ALA A 16 -15.70 -16.49 -11.38
CA ALA A 16 -14.25 -16.72 -11.34
C ALA A 16 -13.79 -17.93 -12.21
N GLY A 17 -14.70 -18.50 -13.02
CA GLY A 17 -14.45 -19.72 -13.78
C GLY A 17 -13.95 -19.52 -15.22
N ALA A 18 -13.79 -18.29 -15.71
CA ALA A 18 -13.39 -18.05 -17.11
C ALA A 18 -12.60 -16.76 -17.40
N GLN A 19 -12.41 -15.86 -16.43
CA GLN A 19 -11.60 -14.65 -16.61
C GLN A 19 -10.21 -14.87 -16.01
N GLY A 20 -9.15 -14.54 -16.76
CA GLY A 20 -7.77 -14.64 -16.28
C GLY A 20 -7.51 -13.70 -15.10
N LEU A 21 -6.43 -13.94 -14.33
CA LEU A 21 -6.07 -13.11 -13.17
C LEU A 21 -5.99 -11.62 -13.56
N LYS A 22 -5.36 -11.32 -14.70
CA LYS A 22 -5.28 -9.96 -15.26
C LYS A 22 -6.65 -9.29 -15.42
N GLU A 23 -7.65 -10.00 -15.95
CA GLU A 23 -8.99 -9.44 -16.14
C GLU A 23 -9.68 -9.19 -14.79
N GLY A 24 -9.54 -10.10 -13.83
CA GLY A 24 -10.07 -9.94 -12.48
C GLY A 24 -9.41 -8.77 -11.73
N LEU A 25 -8.08 -8.64 -11.85
CA LEU A 25 -7.32 -7.51 -11.32
C LEU A 25 -7.79 -6.19 -11.93
N ALA A 26 -7.87 -6.11 -13.26
CA ALA A 26 -8.32 -4.90 -13.95
C ALA A 26 -9.75 -4.51 -13.53
N ALA A 27 -10.66 -5.48 -13.40
CA ALA A 27 -12.03 -5.24 -12.96
C ALA A 27 -12.13 -4.75 -11.50
N THR A 28 -11.15 -5.10 -10.67
CA THR A 28 -11.09 -4.72 -9.25
C THR A 28 -10.40 -3.37 -9.05
N VAL A 29 -9.23 -3.17 -9.67
CA VAL A 29 -8.38 -2.00 -9.44
C VAL A 29 -8.82 -0.78 -10.24
N SER A 30 -9.37 -0.95 -11.45
CA SER A 30 -9.76 0.20 -12.29
C SER A 30 -10.81 1.10 -11.62
N PRO A 31 -11.88 0.56 -11.00
CA PRO A 31 -12.84 1.39 -10.26
C PRO A 31 -12.23 2.13 -9.06
N LEU A 32 -11.25 1.52 -8.36
CA LEU A 32 -10.56 2.16 -7.24
C LEU A 32 -9.75 3.36 -7.72
N LEU A 33 -8.92 3.18 -8.75
CA LEU A 33 -8.13 4.25 -9.35
C LEU A 33 -9.01 5.35 -9.96
N GLU A 34 -10.13 5.00 -10.59
CA GLU A 34 -11.08 5.98 -11.14
C GLU A 34 -11.76 6.80 -10.04
N GLY A 35 -12.16 6.14 -8.94
CA GLY A 35 -12.67 6.81 -7.75
C GLY A 35 -11.66 7.76 -7.16
N LEU A 36 -10.43 7.29 -6.95
CA LEU A 36 -9.31 8.06 -6.41
C LEU A 36 -9.00 9.30 -7.27
N VAL A 37 -8.90 9.14 -8.60
CA VAL A 37 -8.74 10.25 -9.56
C VAL A 37 -9.89 11.24 -9.45
N GLY A 38 -11.13 10.74 -9.36
CA GLY A 38 -12.32 11.57 -9.26
C GLY A 38 -12.31 12.45 -8.02
N GLN A 39 -12.05 11.85 -6.85
CA GLN A 39 -12.08 12.56 -5.57
C GLN A 39 -10.91 13.52 -5.40
N THR A 40 -9.69 13.14 -5.79
CA THR A 40 -8.53 14.04 -5.73
C THR A 40 -8.68 15.25 -6.67
N ARG A 41 -9.27 15.06 -7.86
CA ARG A 41 -9.60 16.19 -8.75
C ARG A 41 -10.65 17.12 -8.13
N LEU A 42 -11.69 16.57 -7.50
CA LEU A 42 -12.70 17.37 -6.80
C LEU A 42 -12.10 18.12 -5.61
N LEU A 43 -11.18 17.50 -4.87
CA LEU A 43 -10.42 18.13 -3.79
C LEU A 43 -9.61 19.32 -4.31
N ALA A 44 -8.86 19.14 -5.41
CA ALA A 44 -8.10 20.21 -6.06
C ALA A 44 -9.01 21.39 -6.48
N GLN A 45 -10.12 21.11 -7.15
CA GLN A 45 -11.09 22.15 -7.55
C GLN A 45 -11.72 22.86 -6.36
N ALA A 46 -12.06 22.12 -5.31
CA ALA A 46 -12.60 22.70 -4.08
C ALA A 46 -11.55 23.57 -3.37
N SER A 47 -10.26 23.21 -3.45
CA SER A 47 -9.18 23.99 -2.82
C SER A 47 -9.02 25.35 -3.50
N GLU A 48 -9.15 25.42 -4.83
CA GLU A 48 -9.14 26.67 -5.59
C GLU A 48 -10.32 27.57 -5.18
N ALA A 49 -11.52 26.98 -5.09
CA ALA A 49 -12.71 27.69 -4.65
C ALA A 49 -12.59 28.21 -3.21
N TYR A 50 -12.02 27.39 -2.32
CA TYR A 50 -11.75 27.77 -0.93
C TYR A 50 -10.71 28.89 -0.84
N ALA A 51 -9.62 28.83 -1.60
CA ALA A 51 -8.60 29.89 -1.63
C ALA A 51 -9.15 31.23 -2.11
N ALA A 52 -10.13 31.22 -3.03
CA ALA A 52 -10.79 32.43 -3.51
C ALA A 52 -11.79 33.02 -2.50
N ASN A 53 -12.44 32.18 -1.68
CA ASN A 53 -13.42 32.59 -0.67
C ASN A 53 -13.40 31.66 0.55
N PRO A 54 -12.43 31.84 1.48
CA PRO A 54 -12.29 30.97 2.64
C PRO A 54 -13.54 31.03 3.54
N SER A 55 -14.09 29.87 3.86
CA SER A 55 -15.29 29.74 4.69
C SER A 55 -15.30 28.41 5.44
N THR A 56 -16.02 28.35 6.57
CA THR A 56 -16.20 27.10 7.32
C THR A 56 -16.81 25.99 6.46
N GLU A 57 -17.80 26.31 5.64
CA GLU A 57 -18.43 25.33 4.72
C GLU A 57 -17.45 24.86 3.65
N GLY A 58 -16.62 25.75 3.10
CA GLY A 58 -15.56 25.38 2.16
C GLY A 58 -14.52 24.46 2.79
N LEU A 59 -14.08 24.74 4.03
CA LEU A 59 -13.14 23.88 4.74
C LEU A 59 -13.73 22.49 5.02
N HIS A 60 -14.98 22.42 5.50
CA HIS A 60 -15.67 21.13 5.69
C HIS A 60 -15.79 20.34 4.38
N ARG A 61 -16.05 21.03 3.26
CA ARG A 61 -16.07 20.39 1.94
C ARG A 61 -14.71 19.79 1.57
N LEU A 62 -13.61 20.48 1.84
CA LEU A 62 -12.26 19.96 1.61
C LEU A 62 -11.98 18.72 2.45
N GLN A 63 -12.30 18.77 3.75
CA GLN A 63 -12.13 17.65 4.67
C GLN A 63 -12.90 16.41 4.19
N LEU A 64 -14.17 16.58 3.78
CA LEU A 64 -14.99 15.47 3.23
C LEU A 64 -14.40 14.88 1.94
N LEU A 65 -13.90 15.72 1.04
CA LEU A 65 -13.27 15.25 -0.21
C LEU A 65 -11.93 14.56 0.04
N TRP A 66 -11.16 15.02 1.03
CA TRP A 66 -9.95 14.36 1.47
C TRP A 66 -10.26 12.96 2.04
N HIS A 67 -11.25 12.83 2.94
CA HIS A 67 -11.70 11.53 3.44
C HIS A 67 -12.13 10.59 2.30
N ALA A 68 -12.92 11.10 1.35
CA ALA A 68 -13.41 10.30 0.23
C ALA A 68 -12.29 9.83 -0.71
N ALA A 69 -11.27 10.66 -0.94
CA ALA A 69 -10.11 10.27 -1.73
C ALA A 69 -9.27 9.23 -0.99
N ARG A 70 -9.02 9.44 0.30
CA ARG A 70 -8.16 8.58 1.10
C ARG A 70 -8.74 7.16 1.27
N ASP A 71 -10.06 7.02 1.40
CA ASP A 71 -10.71 5.69 1.44
C ASP A 71 -10.43 4.84 0.18
N TYR A 72 -10.33 5.45 -1.01
CA TYR A 72 -9.94 4.73 -2.23
C TYR A 72 -8.46 4.36 -2.25
N TRP A 73 -7.60 5.20 -1.70
CA TRP A 73 -6.16 4.96 -1.65
C TRP A 73 -5.83 3.79 -0.70
N GLU A 74 -6.39 3.80 0.50
CA GLU A 74 -6.17 2.75 1.50
C GLU A 74 -6.71 1.39 1.04
N GLU A 75 -7.82 1.37 0.28
CA GLU A 75 -8.32 0.14 -0.33
C GLU A 75 -7.41 -0.34 -1.49
N LEU A 76 -6.70 0.58 -2.16
CA LEU A 76 -5.76 0.29 -3.23
C LEU A 76 -4.42 -0.29 -2.71
N GLU A 77 -4.05 -0.08 -1.44
CA GLU A 77 -2.78 -0.57 -0.87
C GLU A 77 -2.61 -2.09 -0.99
N ALA A 78 -3.70 -2.87 -0.95
CA ALA A 78 -3.64 -4.31 -1.20
C ALA A 78 -3.20 -4.69 -2.63
N PHE A 79 -3.06 -3.69 -3.51
CA PHE A 79 -2.62 -3.76 -4.88
C PHE A 79 -1.42 -2.81 -5.13
N ALA A 80 -0.69 -2.41 -4.08
CA ALA A 80 0.45 -1.50 -4.15
C ALA A 80 1.71 -2.16 -4.76
N PHE A 81 1.64 -2.54 -6.03
CA PHE A 81 2.77 -3.13 -6.75
C PHE A 81 3.01 -2.49 -8.10
N GLY A 82 4.15 -2.83 -8.71
CA GLY A 82 4.54 -2.30 -10.02
C GLY A 82 4.68 -0.78 -9.96
N PRO A 83 3.96 -0.01 -10.79
CA PRO A 83 4.11 1.44 -10.81
C PRO A 83 3.79 2.15 -9.50
N VAL A 84 3.05 1.55 -8.56
CA VAL A 84 2.65 2.22 -7.31
C VAL A 84 3.86 2.73 -6.53
N GLY A 85 4.95 1.96 -6.45
CA GLY A 85 6.16 2.37 -5.72
C GLY A 85 6.82 3.66 -6.23
N ASP A 86 6.64 4.04 -7.51
CA ASP A 86 7.14 5.32 -8.04
C ASP A 86 6.34 6.53 -7.52
N TYR A 87 5.10 6.30 -7.06
CA TYR A 87 4.16 7.36 -6.68
C TYR A 87 3.88 7.38 -5.19
N ASP A 88 3.89 6.22 -4.55
CA ASP A 88 3.53 6.02 -3.15
C ASP A 88 4.20 7.04 -2.22
N PRO A 89 5.53 7.28 -2.26
CA PRO A 89 6.15 8.31 -1.40
C PRO A 89 5.52 9.71 -1.58
N TYR A 90 5.18 10.10 -2.81
CA TYR A 90 4.61 11.42 -3.09
C TYR A 90 3.10 11.50 -2.83
N LEU A 91 2.44 10.35 -2.66
CA LEU A 91 1.03 10.25 -2.34
C LEU A 91 0.83 10.12 -0.84
N ASP A 92 1.69 9.38 -0.15
CA ASP A 92 1.38 8.88 1.19
C ASP A 92 2.55 8.70 2.17
N THR A 93 3.59 9.52 2.07
CA THR A 93 4.64 9.47 3.09
C THR A 93 4.11 9.83 4.49
N TRP A 94 4.36 8.95 5.45
CA TRP A 94 4.14 9.15 6.88
C TRP A 94 5.35 8.65 7.69
N PRO A 95 5.88 9.42 8.66
CA PRO A 95 5.43 10.73 9.12
C PRO A 95 5.90 11.89 8.23
N ILE A 96 5.14 12.99 8.24
CA ILE A 96 5.51 14.23 7.55
C ILE A 96 6.49 15.10 8.37
N SER A 97 7.28 15.93 7.68
CA SER A 97 8.12 16.96 8.32
C SER A 97 7.34 18.28 8.47
N LEU A 98 6.81 18.57 9.66
CA LEU A 98 6.06 19.81 9.91
C LEU A 98 6.91 21.08 9.74
N GLU A 99 8.20 21.00 10.05
CA GLU A 99 9.11 22.12 9.88
C GLU A 99 9.34 22.42 8.39
N ASP A 100 9.55 21.37 7.58
CA ASP A 100 9.79 21.55 6.15
C ASP A 100 8.50 21.88 5.40
N LEU A 101 7.34 21.38 5.85
CA LEU A 101 6.02 21.77 5.32
C LEU A 101 5.74 23.27 5.55
N LYS A 102 6.30 23.88 6.60
CA LYS A 102 6.21 25.34 6.80
C LYS A 102 7.15 26.10 5.89
N ARG A 103 8.31 25.52 5.57
CA ARG A 103 9.33 26.10 4.69
C ARG A 103 9.03 25.92 3.20
N SER A 104 8.15 24.99 2.84
CA SER A 104 7.76 24.71 1.45
C SER A 104 6.87 25.80 0.84
N VAL A 105 6.32 26.72 1.63
CA VAL A 105 5.46 27.81 1.12
C VAL A 105 6.25 28.69 0.14
N GLY A 106 5.74 28.80 -1.09
CA GLY A 106 6.37 29.55 -2.18
C GLY A 106 7.43 28.76 -2.97
N VAL A 107 7.70 27.51 -2.60
CA VAL A 107 8.56 26.59 -3.37
C VAL A 107 7.70 25.87 -4.43
N PRO A 108 8.18 25.71 -5.67
CA PRO A 108 7.47 24.90 -6.67
C PRO A 108 7.31 23.45 -6.22
N VAL A 109 6.11 22.90 -6.37
CA VAL A 109 5.73 21.59 -5.81
C VAL A 109 6.54 20.42 -6.38
N GLU A 110 7.00 20.54 -7.63
CA GLU A 110 7.88 19.58 -8.28
C GLU A 110 9.27 19.46 -7.64
N ASN A 111 9.69 20.46 -6.87
CA ASN A 111 10.96 20.46 -6.14
C ASN A 111 10.79 20.06 -4.67
N LEU A 112 9.55 19.78 -4.24
CA LEU A 112 9.28 19.39 -2.87
C LEU A 112 9.51 17.89 -2.68
N PRO A 113 10.12 17.50 -1.55
CA PRO A 113 10.33 16.10 -1.23
C PRO A 113 9.02 15.42 -0.77
N PRO A 114 8.97 14.08 -0.69
CA PRO A 114 7.78 13.32 -0.30
C PRO A 114 7.13 13.75 1.02
N GLU A 115 7.92 14.06 2.04
CA GLU A 115 7.50 14.28 3.44
C GLU A 115 6.70 15.58 3.65
N VAL A 116 6.50 16.37 2.60
CA VAL A 116 5.73 17.64 2.62
C VAL A 116 4.66 17.69 1.52
N ARG A 117 4.36 16.53 0.92
CA ARG A 117 3.37 16.36 -0.16
C ARG A 117 2.34 15.30 0.24
N GLY A 118 1.47 14.94 -0.69
CA GLY A 118 0.54 13.82 -0.51
C GLY A 118 -0.59 14.06 0.48
N PHE A 119 -1.22 12.97 0.88
CA PHE A 119 -2.38 12.93 1.74
C PHE A 119 -2.12 13.55 3.11
N HIS A 120 -1.02 13.19 3.78
CA HIS A 120 -0.76 13.64 5.15
C HIS A 120 -0.35 15.12 5.26
N ALA A 121 0.32 15.69 4.25
CA ALA A 121 0.55 17.13 4.22
C ALA A 121 -0.77 17.91 4.08
N LEU A 122 -1.66 17.45 3.20
CA LEU A 122 -3.00 18.01 3.08
C LEU A 122 -3.82 17.79 4.34
N GLU A 123 -3.74 16.62 4.96
CA GLU A 123 -4.42 16.29 6.21
C GLU A 123 -4.05 17.29 7.31
N TYR A 124 -2.76 17.54 7.52
CA TYR A 124 -2.31 18.52 8.51
C TYR A 124 -2.90 19.91 8.24
N LEU A 125 -2.82 20.37 6.98
CA LEU A 125 -3.34 21.67 6.57
C LEU A 125 -4.87 21.75 6.64
N LEU A 126 -5.60 20.65 6.56
CA LEU A 126 -7.07 20.68 6.57
C LEU A 126 -7.67 20.49 7.97
N PHE A 127 -7.01 19.72 8.83
CA PHE A 127 -7.57 19.31 10.12
C PHE A 127 -6.85 19.93 11.33
N GLN A 128 -5.56 20.24 11.22
CA GLN A 128 -4.76 20.72 12.35
C GLN A 128 -4.36 22.19 12.25
N GLU A 129 -3.87 22.64 11.09
CA GLU A 129 -3.46 24.04 10.86
C GLU A 129 -4.02 24.59 9.52
N PRO A 130 -5.34 24.89 9.45
CA PRO A 130 -5.95 25.52 8.28
C PRO A 130 -5.25 26.80 7.82
N PRO A 131 -4.95 26.94 6.51
CA PRO A 131 -4.34 28.14 5.95
C PRO A 131 -5.12 29.41 6.28
N GLN A 132 -4.41 30.48 6.63
CA GLN A 132 -4.99 31.76 7.09
C GLN A 132 -4.71 32.93 6.13
N ASP A 133 -3.69 32.82 5.28
CA ASP A 133 -3.22 33.89 4.40
C ASP A 133 -3.09 33.43 2.95
N ALA A 134 -2.92 34.39 2.03
CA ALA A 134 -2.89 34.11 0.59
C ALA A 134 -1.76 33.15 0.18
N GLY A 135 -0.60 33.20 0.85
CA GLY A 135 0.54 32.32 0.54
C GLY A 135 0.26 30.89 0.97
N THR A 136 -0.24 30.68 2.18
CA THR A 136 -0.59 29.35 2.69
C THR A 136 -1.80 28.76 1.96
N LEU A 137 -2.79 29.57 1.57
CA LEU A 137 -3.91 29.15 0.73
C LEU A 137 -3.45 28.72 -0.66
N HIS A 138 -2.54 29.48 -1.28
CA HIS A 138 -1.98 29.10 -2.57
C HIS A 138 -1.19 27.78 -2.47
N HIS A 139 -0.43 27.59 -1.39
CA HIS A 139 0.31 26.35 -1.15
C HIS A 139 -0.61 25.13 -1.02
N LEU A 140 -1.71 25.24 -0.26
CA LEU A 140 -2.75 24.20 -0.17
C LEU A 140 -3.26 23.80 -1.57
N VAL A 141 -3.55 24.78 -2.43
CA VAL A 141 -4.01 24.54 -3.80
C VAL A 141 -2.96 23.76 -4.60
N LEU A 142 -1.68 24.15 -4.51
CA LEU A 142 -0.60 23.47 -5.23
C LEU A 142 -0.45 22.00 -4.80
N LEU A 143 -0.50 21.73 -3.50
CA LEU A 143 -0.42 20.36 -2.97
C LEU A 143 -1.64 19.51 -3.40
N ALA A 144 -2.85 20.08 -3.36
CA ALA A 144 -4.05 19.36 -3.77
C ALA A 144 -4.07 19.05 -5.28
N GLN A 145 -3.62 20.00 -6.10
CA GLN A 145 -3.44 19.78 -7.53
C GLN A 145 -2.35 18.75 -7.83
N ASP A 146 -1.28 18.74 -7.03
CA ASP A 146 -0.20 17.78 -7.16
C ASP A 146 -0.65 16.35 -6.87
N LEU A 147 -1.34 16.14 -5.75
CA LEU A 147 -1.96 14.86 -5.42
C LEU A 147 -2.84 14.36 -6.58
N ALA A 148 -3.69 15.22 -7.13
CA ALA A 148 -4.56 14.86 -8.27
C ALA A 148 -3.77 14.52 -9.55
N ARG A 149 -2.64 15.19 -9.81
CA ARG A 149 -1.77 14.86 -10.97
C ARG A 149 -1.05 13.53 -10.77
N GLN A 150 -0.49 13.30 -9.59
CA GLN A 150 0.23 12.07 -9.26
C GLN A 150 -0.71 10.86 -9.37
N VAL A 151 -1.91 10.94 -8.81
CA VAL A 151 -2.92 9.88 -8.91
C VAL A 151 -3.36 9.63 -10.36
N GLN A 152 -3.55 10.69 -11.16
CA GLN A 152 -3.88 10.53 -12.59
C GLN A 152 -2.77 9.81 -13.35
N ALA A 153 -1.51 10.18 -13.10
CA ALA A 153 -0.35 9.55 -13.72
C ALA A 153 -0.19 8.08 -13.26
N LEU A 154 -0.42 7.81 -11.96
CA LEU A 154 -0.45 6.44 -11.42
C LEU A 154 -1.50 5.60 -12.15
N ARG A 155 -2.73 6.10 -12.31
CA ARG A 155 -3.79 5.35 -13.02
C ARG A 155 -3.36 4.96 -14.44
N GLU A 156 -2.75 5.87 -15.17
CA GLU A 156 -2.28 5.61 -16.54
C GLU A 156 -1.15 4.58 -16.56
N ARG A 157 -0.16 4.71 -15.68
CA ARG A 157 0.97 3.77 -15.62
C ARG A 157 0.55 2.39 -15.14
N TYR A 158 -0.29 2.32 -14.11
CA TYR A 158 -0.80 1.06 -13.58
C TYR A 158 -1.64 0.31 -14.62
N GLY A 159 -2.50 1.02 -15.37
CA GLY A 159 -3.26 0.43 -16.47
C GLY A 159 -2.35 -0.18 -17.55
N ALA A 160 -1.33 0.56 -18.00
CA ALA A 160 -0.36 0.05 -18.98
C ALA A 160 0.47 -1.13 -18.44
N TYR A 161 0.79 -1.12 -17.14
CA TYR A 161 1.46 -2.23 -16.48
C TYR A 161 0.60 -3.51 -16.50
N LEU A 162 -0.68 -3.42 -16.12
CA LEU A 162 -1.60 -4.56 -16.17
C LEU A 162 -1.76 -5.14 -17.59
N GLU A 163 -1.73 -4.31 -18.62
CA GLU A 163 -1.81 -4.77 -20.02
C GLU A 163 -0.60 -5.63 -20.41
N THR A 164 0.59 -5.26 -19.94
CA THR A 164 1.88 -5.84 -20.39
C THR A 164 2.37 -6.98 -19.51
N ALA A 165 2.12 -6.95 -18.20
CA ALA A 165 2.53 -8.00 -17.27
C ALA A 165 1.84 -9.33 -17.56
N SER A 166 2.53 -10.45 -17.32
CA SER A 166 1.93 -11.79 -17.42
C SER A 166 1.06 -12.11 -16.20
N ASP A 167 0.12 -13.06 -16.33
CA ASP A 167 -0.66 -13.54 -15.18
C ASP A 167 0.22 -14.13 -14.07
N GLU A 168 1.37 -14.72 -14.42
CA GLU A 168 2.31 -15.27 -13.44
C GLU A 168 3.00 -14.17 -12.63
N GLU A 169 3.48 -13.12 -13.30
CA GLU A 169 4.06 -11.95 -12.64
C GLU A 169 3.02 -11.28 -11.73
N LEU A 170 1.82 -11.01 -12.26
CA LEU A 170 0.74 -10.38 -11.49
C LEU A 170 0.32 -11.21 -10.28
N ALA A 171 0.36 -12.54 -10.36
CA ALA A 171 0.06 -13.41 -9.22
C ALA A 171 1.12 -13.30 -8.12
N ALA A 172 2.40 -13.17 -8.51
CA ALA A 172 3.51 -13.01 -7.58
C ALA A 172 3.47 -11.63 -6.91
N GLU A 173 3.23 -10.57 -7.67
CA GLU A 173 3.12 -9.20 -7.13
C GLU A 173 1.92 -9.03 -6.19
N LEU A 174 0.74 -9.53 -6.59
CA LEU A 174 -0.44 -9.46 -5.73
C LEU A 174 -0.27 -10.27 -4.43
N TYR A 175 0.43 -11.40 -4.51
CA TYR A 175 0.79 -12.19 -3.33
C TYR A 175 1.74 -11.43 -2.40
N ALA A 176 2.77 -10.78 -2.96
CA ALA A 176 3.73 -10.00 -2.22
C ALA A 176 3.05 -8.84 -1.47
N ALA A 177 2.30 -8.01 -2.20
CA ALA A 177 1.56 -6.89 -1.61
C ALA A 177 0.56 -7.36 -0.53
N SER A 178 -0.08 -8.52 -0.72
CA SER A 178 -0.96 -9.09 0.31
C SER A 178 -0.22 -9.57 1.57
N LEU A 179 1.01 -10.08 1.40
CA LEU A 179 1.85 -10.53 2.51
C LEU A 179 2.36 -9.31 3.30
N GLU A 180 2.88 -8.32 2.60
CA GLU A 180 3.41 -7.07 3.14
C GLU A 180 2.33 -6.29 3.91
N LEU A 181 1.19 -6.01 3.29
CA LEU A 181 0.10 -5.29 3.96
C LEU A 181 -0.47 -6.07 5.16
N ALA A 182 -0.47 -7.41 5.12
CA ALA A 182 -0.85 -8.21 6.28
C ALA A 182 0.17 -8.07 7.41
N GLU A 183 1.46 -8.01 7.10
CA GLU A 183 2.55 -7.75 8.03
C GLU A 183 2.45 -6.36 8.64
N GLU A 184 2.45 -5.33 7.80
CA GLU A 184 2.35 -3.92 8.16
C GLU A 184 1.17 -3.66 9.11
N LEU A 185 0.00 -4.28 8.86
CA LEU A 185 -1.16 -4.18 9.74
C LEU A 185 -0.85 -4.58 11.18
N PHE A 186 -0.22 -5.73 11.45
CA PHE A 186 0.07 -6.16 12.83
C PHE A 186 1.41 -5.64 13.35
N ALA A 187 2.37 -5.38 12.47
CA ALA A 187 3.70 -4.92 12.82
C ALA A 187 3.69 -3.42 13.17
N GLU A 188 2.89 -2.62 12.46
CA GLU A 188 2.98 -1.16 12.48
C GLU A 188 1.63 -0.45 12.62
N LYS A 189 0.75 -0.54 11.62
CA LYS A 189 -0.50 0.25 11.53
C LYS A 189 -1.41 0.04 12.75
N LEU A 190 -1.57 -1.19 13.26
CA LEU A 190 -2.36 -1.43 14.48
C LEU A 190 -1.63 -1.12 15.80
N LYS A 191 -0.46 -0.48 15.75
CA LYS A 191 0.30 0.00 16.92
C LYS A 191 0.53 1.51 16.90
N ASN A 192 0.58 2.11 15.71
CA ASN A 192 0.89 3.51 15.49
C ASN A 192 -0.20 4.16 14.62
N PRO A 193 -0.58 5.42 14.90
CA PRO A 193 -1.57 6.10 14.08
C PRO A 193 -1.04 6.40 12.67
N GLU A 194 -1.94 6.24 11.72
CA GLU A 194 -1.87 6.78 10.36
C GLU A 194 -3.12 7.64 10.14
N SER A 195 -2.97 8.83 9.59
CA SER A 195 -4.01 9.88 9.61
C SER A 195 -4.42 10.41 11.01
N PRO A 196 -3.48 10.78 11.89
CA PRO A 196 -3.81 11.24 13.26
C PRO A 196 -4.50 12.61 13.32
N TYR A 197 -4.37 13.47 12.30
CA TYR A 197 -4.94 14.81 12.33
C TYR A 197 -6.43 14.79 11.96
N ALA A 198 -6.80 13.95 10.99
CA ALA A 198 -8.18 13.65 10.64
C ALA A 198 -8.83 12.64 11.61
N ARG A 199 -8.01 11.99 12.46
CA ARG A 199 -8.43 11.03 13.49
C ARG A 199 -9.22 9.86 12.93
N ARG A 200 -8.64 9.19 11.93
CA ARG A 200 -9.34 8.19 11.13
C ARG A 200 -8.53 6.93 10.82
N SER A 201 -7.52 6.61 11.63
CA SER A 201 -6.74 5.37 11.43
C SER A 201 -7.63 4.13 11.33
N ALA A 202 -8.76 4.09 12.07
CA ALA A 202 -9.71 2.98 11.96
C ALA A 202 -10.30 2.82 10.56
N GLU A 203 -10.70 3.92 9.92
CA GLU A 203 -11.27 3.93 8.57
C GLU A 203 -10.24 3.53 7.51
N ASP A 204 -8.98 3.94 7.69
CA ASP A 204 -7.85 3.55 6.84
C ASP A 204 -7.66 2.03 6.89
N TYR A 205 -7.52 1.46 8.10
CA TYR A 205 -7.31 0.03 8.25
C TYR A 205 -8.54 -0.79 7.82
N GLN A 206 -9.75 -0.23 7.96
CA GLN A 206 -10.95 -0.84 7.39
C GLN A 206 -10.89 -0.94 5.86
N ALA A 207 -10.37 0.08 5.18
CA ALA A 207 -10.17 0.08 3.74
C ALA A 207 -9.08 -0.91 3.31
N ASN A 208 -7.94 -0.97 4.00
CA ASN A 208 -6.92 -2.01 3.77
C ASN A 208 -7.53 -3.42 3.87
N GLY A 209 -8.35 -3.67 4.90
CA GLY A 209 -9.05 -4.94 5.09
C GLY A 209 -10.03 -5.29 3.97
N ARG A 210 -10.67 -4.29 3.35
CA ARG A 210 -11.50 -4.50 2.14
C ARG A 210 -10.63 -4.86 0.95
N GLY A 211 -9.51 -4.16 0.75
CA GLY A 211 -8.54 -4.42 -0.30
C GLY A 211 -7.98 -5.84 -0.21
N LEU A 212 -7.45 -6.25 0.95
CA LEU A 212 -6.90 -7.59 1.18
C LEU A 212 -7.92 -8.70 0.89
N ALA A 213 -9.18 -8.52 1.29
CA ALA A 213 -10.23 -9.49 1.01
C ALA A 213 -10.53 -9.63 -0.49
N GLN A 214 -10.39 -8.55 -1.27
CA GLN A 214 -10.53 -8.56 -2.73
C GLN A 214 -9.30 -9.19 -3.40
N ALA A 215 -8.09 -8.78 -3.01
CA ALA A 215 -6.83 -9.35 -3.49
C ALA A 215 -6.79 -10.87 -3.33
N LEU A 216 -7.12 -11.36 -2.13
CA LEU A 216 -7.10 -12.80 -1.83
C LEU A 216 -8.25 -13.58 -2.45
N ALA A 217 -9.30 -12.92 -2.94
CA ALA A 217 -10.32 -13.56 -3.77
C ALA A 217 -9.81 -13.87 -5.19
N LEU A 218 -8.77 -13.15 -5.65
CA LEU A 218 -8.16 -13.34 -6.97
C LEU A 218 -7.02 -14.36 -6.95
N LEU A 219 -6.34 -14.54 -5.81
CA LEU A 219 -5.20 -15.46 -5.71
C LEU A 219 -5.60 -16.94 -5.57
N PRO A 220 -4.82 -17.87 -6.13
CA PRO A 220 -5.05 -19.30 -6.00
C PRO A 220 -4.48 -19.88 -4.69
N THR A 221 -4.68 -19.22 -3.55
CA THR A 221 -4.11 -19.61 -2.24
C THR A 221 -4.89 -20.71 -1.51
N GLY A 222 -5.99 -21.20 -2.10
CA GLY A 222 -6.95 -22.07 -1.43
C GLY A 222 -7.82 -21.32 -0.41
N GLY A 223 -8.72 -22.04 0.26
CA GLY A 223 -9.77 -21.42 1.07
C GLY A 223 -9.32 -20.83 2.41
N THR A 224 -8.14 -21.20 2.93
CA THR A 224 -7.72 -20.78 4.29
C THR A 224 -7.28 -19.31 4.34
N PRO A 225 -6.33 -18.82 3.50
CA PRO A 225 -5.97 -17.41 3.52
C PRO A 225 -7.15 -16.49 3.23
N TRP A 226 -8.01 -16.84 2.27
CA TRP A 226 -9.22 -16.05 1.99
C TRP A 226 -10.18 -15.98 3.17
N ALA A 227 -10.41 -17.10 3.89
CA ALA A 227 -11.23 -17.09 5.09
C ALA A 227 -10.65 -16.21 6.22
N LEU A 228 -9.31 -16.22 6.37
CA LEU A 228 -8.61 -15.35 7.32
C LEU A 228 -8.70 -13.87 6.92
N ALA A 229 -8.63 -13.56 5.62
CA ALA A 229 -8.84 -12.21 5.10
C ALA A 229 -10.23 -11.67 5.44
N LEU A 230 -11.27 -12.50 5.29
CA LEU A 230 -12.64 -12.14 5.68
C LEU A 230 -12.77 -11.92 7.20
N ALA A 231 -12.08 -12.74 8.00
CA ALA A 231 -12.06 -12.59 9.45
C ALA A 231 -11.33 -11.32 9.90
N LEU A 232 -10.20 -11.01 9.26
CA LEU A 232 -9.44 -9.77 9.46
C LEU A 232 -10.29 -8.56 9.08
N ARG A 233 -10.90 -8.55 7.89
CA ARG A 233 -11.82 -7.48 7.46
C ARG A 233 -12.94 -7.24 8.47
N ALA A 234 -13.54 -8.30 9.01
CA ALA A 234 -14.57 -8.17 10.04
C ALA A 234 -14.00 -7.59 11.35
N ALA A 235 -12.80 -7.98 11.76
CA ALA A 235 -12.15 -7.43 12.95
C ALA A 235 -11.80 -5.94 12.78
N LEU A 236 -11.32 -5.54 11.60
CA LEU A 236 -11.01 -4.14 11.29
C LEU A 236 -12.28 -3.27 11.25
N ALA A 237 -13.39 -3.79 10.71
CA ALA A 237 -14.70 -3.13 10.74
C ALA A 237 -15.26 -2.92 12.15
N ASP A 238 -14.82 -3.71 13.14
CA ASP A 238 -15.25 -3.59 14.53
C ASP A 238 -14.40 -2.59 15.33
N LEU A 239 -13.33 -2.03 14.76
CA LEU A 239 -12.42 -1.12 15.48
C LEU A 239 -13.17 0.12 16.03
N PRO A 240 -12.77 0.63 17.21
CA PRO A 240 -13.23 1.94 17.67
C PRO A 240 -12.76 3.03 16.70
N SER A 241 -13.65 3.98 16.41
CA SER A 241 -13.32 5.22 15.71
C SER A 241 -13.76 6.41 16.58
N PRO A 242 -12.86 7.37 16.89
CA PRO A 242 -11.45 7.43 16.49
C PRO A 242 -10.58 6.38 17.21
N LEU A 243 -9.60 5.80 16.50
CA LEU A 243 -8.71 4.76 17.04
C LEU A 243 -7.59 5.34 17.90
N GLU A 244 -7.23 6.61 17.66
CA GLU A 244 -6.08 7.29 18.24
C GLU A 244 -6.15 7.37 19.78
N GLU A 245 -7.35 7.25 20.35
CA GLU A 245 -7.60 7.24 21.80
C GLU A 245 -7.89 5.84 22.37
N ALA A 246 -7.84 4.80 21.53
CA ALA A 246 -8.37 3.47 21.84
C ALA A 246 -7.41 2.31 21.47
N TRP A 247 -6.11 2.57 21.33
CA TRP A 247 -5.09 1.54 21.04
C TRP A 247 -5.08 0.35 22.02
N GLY A 248 -5.49 0.58 23.28
CA GLY A 248 -5.60 -0.47 24.30
C GLY A 248 -6.90 -1.28 24.26
N ASP A 249 -7.82 -1.00 23.33
CA ASP A 249 -9.08 -1.74 23.18
C ASP A 249 -8.82 -3.19 22.73
N SER A 250 -9.52 -4.15 23.31
CA SER A 250 -9.33 -5.58 23.01
C SER A 250 -9.63 -5.94 21.54
N ARG A 251 -10.39 -5.09 20.83
CA ARG A 251 -10.66 -5.23 19.40
C ARG A 251 -9.42 -4.97 18.54
N VAL A 252 -8.51 -4.10 18.98
CA VAL A 252 -7.22 -3.86 18.30
C VAL A 252 -6.36 -5.12 18.36
N ALA A 253 -6.21 -5.72 19.55
CA ALA A 253 -5.46 -6.97 19.72
C ALA A 253 -6.08 -8.13 18.91
N LYS A 254 -7.41 -8.18 18.80
CA LYS A 254 -8.10 -9.14 17.93
C LYS A 254 -7.74 -8.92 16.46
N ALA A 255 -7.76 -7.68 15.97
CA ALA A 255 -7.38 -7.36 14.59
C ALA A 255 -5.92 -7.72 14.30
N GLN A 256 -4.99 -7.38 15.19
CA GLN A 256 -3.58 -7.76 15.09
C GLN A 256 -3.41 -9.28 14.97
N ALA A 257 -4.07 -10.05 15.84
CA ALA A 257 -4.00 -11.50 15.79
C ALA A 257 -4.58 -12.09 14.50
N GLN A 258 -5.60 -11.46 13.89
CA GLN A 258 -6.12 -11.90 12.59
C GLN A 258 -5.16 -11.56 11.44
N ALA A 259 -4.50 -10.40 11.49
CA ALA A 259 -3.51 -10.01 10.49
C ALA A 259 -2.27 -10.91 10.55
N GLU A 260 -1.75 -11.18 11.75
CA GLU A 260 -0.64 -12.12 11.95
C GLU A 260 -1.02 -13.54 11.49
N ALA A 261 -2.24 -14.01 11.82
CA ALA A 261 -2.71 -15.31 11.35
C ALA A 261 -2.81 -15.39 9.82
N LEU A 262 -3.27 -14.32 9.17
CA LEU A 262 -3.31 -14.23 7.71
C LEU A 262 -1.90 -14.29 7.11
N TYR A 263 -0.98 -13.46 7.60
CA TYR A 263 0.42 -13.47 7.18
C TYR A 263 1.03 -14.88 7.28
N GLN A 264 0.88 -15.53 8.44
CA GLN A 264 1.40 -16.87 8.68
C GLN A 264 0.77 -17.93 7.77
N ALA A 265 -0.47 -17.74 7.33
CA ALA A 265 -1.12 -18.62 6.37
C ALA A 265 -0.57 -18.39 4.95
N LEU A 266 -0.42 -17.12 4.53
CA LEU A 266 0.16 -16.75 3.24
C LEU A 266 1.58 -17.28 3.09
N ALA A 267 2.44 -17.07 4.10
CA ALA A 267 3.81 -17.58 4.12
C ALA A 267 3.90 -19.12 3.93
N LYS A 268 2.85 -19.87 4.31
CA LYS A 268 2.78 -21.33 4.13
C LYS A 268 2.16 -21.75 2.81
N THR A 269 1.51 -20.84 2.09
CA THR A 269 0.87 -21.08 0.79
C THR A 269 1.41 -20.12 -0.27
N PRO A 270 2.72 -20.18 -0.57
CA PRO A 270 3.33 -19.26 -1.52
C PRO A 270 2.73 -19.40 -2.91
N VAL A 271 2.46 -18.27 -3.57
CA VAL A 271 1.99 -18.20 -4.96
C VAL A 271 3.18 -18.01 -5.91
N GLY A 272 3.03 -18.44 -7.17
CA GLY A 272 4.05 -18.31 -8.21
C GLY A 272 5.06 -19.47 -8.24
N GLY A 273 5.94 -19.47 -9.24
CA GLY A 273 7.07 -20.39 -9.30
C GLY A 273 8.15 -20.02 -8.27
N ALA A 274 9.00 -20.99 -7.92
CA ALA A 274 10.09 -20.77 -6.97
C ALA A 274 11.09 -19.70 -7.46
N LYS A 275 11.27 -19.61 -8.78
CA LYS A 275 12.17 -18.65 -9.42
C LYS A 275 11.61 -17.23 -9.33
N GLU A 276 10.31 -17.08 -9.55
CA GLU A 276 9.57 -15.81 -9.46
C GLU A 276 9.58 -15.29 -8.03
N ARG A 277 9.34 -16.17 -7.04
CA ARG A 277 9.46 -15.79 -5.63
C ARG A 277 10.88 -15.42 -5.22
N ALA A 278 11.89 -16.11 -5.74
CA ALA A 278 13.27 -15.74 -5.47
C ALA A 278 13.60 -14.34 -6.03
N ARG A 279 13.09 -14.01 -7.23
CA ARG A 279 13.24 -12.67 -7.80
C ARG A 279 12.51 -11.60 -6.99
N LEU A 280 11.31 -11.91 -6.49
CA LEU A 280 10.56 -11.04 -5.59
C LEU A 280 11.40 -10.68 -4.37
N TRP A 281 11.89 -11.67 -3.62
CA TRP A 281 12.67 -11.42 -2.40
C TRP A 281 14.02 -10.73 -2.67
N LEU A 282 14.63 -10.94 -3.84
CA LEU A 282 15.81 -10.16 -4.24
C LEU A 282 15.47 -8.69 -4.47
N ARG A 283 14.30 -8.38 -5.05
CA ARG A 283 13.85 -7.00 -5.24
C ARG A 283 13.56 -6.34 -3.88
N THR A 284 12.81 -7.01 -3.01
CA THR A 284 12.59 -6.53 -1.63
C THR A 284 13.93 -6.28 -0.93
N PHE A 285 14.89 -7.21 -1.02
CA PHE A 285 16.23 -7.00 -0.45
C PHE A 285 16.93 -5.75 -1.01
N ARG A 286 16.78 -5.47 -2.31
CA ARG A 286 17.36 -4.26 -2.91
C ARG A 286 16.70 -2.99 -2.38
N GLU A 287 15.38 -3.00 -2.25
CA GLU A 287 14.59 -1.87 -1.75
C GLU A 287 15.01 -1.58 -0.29
N GLU A 288 14.80 -2.54 0.60
CA GLU A 288 15.02 -2.37 2.04
C GLU A 288 16.49 -2.11 2.40
N TYR A 289 17.40 -2.97 1.94
CA TYR A 289 18.78 -2.89 2.39
C TYR A 289 19.64 -1.95 1.54
N LEU A 290 19.55 -2.03 0.21
CA LEU A 290 20.39 -1.19 -0.65
C LEU A 290 19.80 0.20 -0.88
N GLY A 291 18.48 0.33 -0.84
CA GLY A 291 17.77 1.59 -0.97
C GLY A 291 17.70 2.34 0.36
N GLU A 292 17.17 1.69 1.40
CA GLU A 292 16.87 2.35 2.67
C GLU A 292 17.94 2.15 3.75
N GLY A 293 18.74 1.09 3.63
CA GLY A 293 19.80 0.77 4.60
C GLY A 293 19.29 -0.02 5.81
N GLU A 294 18.07 -0.57 5.72
CA GLU A 294 17.42 -1.29 6.81
C GLU A 294 17.97 -2.71 6.94
N VAL A 295 18.76 -2.93 8.00
CA VAL A 295 19.47 -4.21 8.22
C VAL A 295 18.50 -5.35 8.51
N ASP A 296 17.54 -5.12 9.40
CA ASP A 296 16.62 -6.18 9.87
C ASP A 296 15.68 -6.62 8.74
N GLU A 297 15.15 -5.65 7.98
CA GLU A 297 14.33 -5.87 6.79
C GLU A 297 15.10 -6.59 5.67
N GLY A 298 16.33 -6.14 5.43
CA GLY A 298 17.26 -6.84 4.54
C GLY A 298 17.46 -8.30 4.93
N LEU A 299 17.63 -8.61 6.23
CA LEU A 299 17.77 -9.99 6.70
C LEU A 299 16.49 -10.80 6.53
N ALA A 300 15.33 -10.21 6.77
CA ALA A 300 14.03 -10.86 6.55
C ALA A 300 13.85 -11.21 5.06
N ALA A 301 14.18 -10.29 4.15
CA ALA A 301 14.14 -10.54 2.71
C ALA A 301 15.07 -11.68 2.29
N LEU A 302 16.27 -11.78 2.88
CA LEU A 302 17.18 -12.91 2.62
C LEU A 302 16.64 -14.25 3.11
N GLU A 303 15.87 -14.28 4.20
CA GLU A 303 15.20 -15.50 4.68
C GLU A 303 14.12 -15.97 3.70
N GLY A 304 13.28 -15.03 3.22
CA GLY A 304 12.31 -15.32 2.17
C GLY A 304 12.95 -15.84 0.89
N LEU A 305 14.07 -15.22 0.47
CA LEU A 305 14.87 -15.66 -0.67
C LEU A 305 15.40 -17.08 -0.47
N GLU A 306 15.99 -17.37 0.69
CA GLU A 306 16.51 -18.70 1.02
C GLU A 306 15.41 -19.77 0.93
N MET A 307 14.22 -19.49 1.45
CA MET A 307 13.06 -20.38 1.35
C MET A 307 12.64 -20.62 -0.11
N ALA A 308 12.60 -19.56 -0.94
CA ALA A 308 12.24 -19.68 -2.34
C ALA A 308 13.25 -20.52 -3.15
N LEU A 309 14.55 -20.41 -2.83
CA LEU A 309 15.62 -21.13 -3.50
C LEU A 309 15.66 -22.64 -3.19
N GLN A 310 15.01 -23.11 -2.11
CA GLN A 310 15.12 -24.51 -1.65
C GLN A 310 14.73 -25.56 -2.70
N SER A 311 13.84 -25.19 -3.62
CA SER A 311 13.35 -26.07 -4.69
C SER A 311 14.01 -25.84 -6.05
N LEU A 312 14.98 -24.93 -6.16
CA LEU A 312 15.69 -24.65 -7.41
C LEU A 312 16.92 -25.55 -7.58
N SER A 313 17.27 -25.84 -8.83
CA SER A 313 18.46 -26.64 -9.17
C SER A 313 19.78 -25.94 -8.80
N GLN A 314 19.80 -24.61 -8.79
CA GLN A 314 20.95 -23.76 -8.49
C GLN A 314 21.12 -23.53 -6.98
N ARG A 315 20.35 -24.23 -6.13
CA ARG A 315 20.30 -24.00 -4.68
C ARG A 315 21.67 -23.98 -4.02
N GLU A 316 22.56 -24.92 -4.34
CA GLU A 316 23.87 -25.01 -3.68
C GLU A 316 24.74 -23.78 -3.95
N GLU A 317 24.76 -23.30 -5.19
CA GLU A 317 25.49 -22.10 -5.60
C GLU A 317 24.86 -20.84 -4.99
N ALA A 318 23.53 -20.74 -5.03
CA ALA A 318 22.80 -19.62 -4.44
C ALA A 318 22.97 -19.55 -2.92
N GLN A 319 23.02 -20.70 -2.22
CA GLN A 319 23.24 -20.77 -0.78
C GLN A 319 24.63 -20.25 -0.38
N GLN A 320 25.67 -20.53 -1.17
CA GLN A 320 27.01 -20.00 -0.89
C GLN A 320 27.05 -18.47 -0.98
N ILE A 321 26.37 -17.91 -1.98
CA ILE A 321 26.28 -16.45 -2.13
C ILE A 321 25.46 -15.85 -0.99
N LEU A 322 24.33 -16.47 -0.65
CA LEU A 322 23.46 -16.03 0.45
C LEU A 322 24.17 -15.99 1.81
N GLU A 323 25.01 -16.98 2.12
CA GLU A 323 25.74 -17.02 3.39
C GLU A 323 26.71 -15.82 3.52
N VAL A 324 27.43 -15.50 2.43
CA VAL A 324 28.30 -14.32 2.39
C VAL A 324 27.48 -13.03 2.47
N LEU A 325 26.37 -12.97 1.75
CA LEU A 325 25.47 -11.83 1.71
C LEU A 325 24.90 -11.53 3.10
N ARG A 326 24.36 -12.54 3.79
CA ARG A 326 23.82 -12.44 5.15
C ARG A 326 24.87 -11.93 6.14
N SER A 327 26.09 -12.45 6.07
CA SER A 327 27.21 -12.00 6.92
C SER A 327 27.56 -10.53 6.70
N LYS A 328 27.57 -10.07 5.43
CA LYS A 328 27.81 -8.66 5.09
C LYS A 328 26.69 -7.74 5.58
N VAL A 329 25.44 -8.14 5.39
CA VAL A 329 24.26 -7.38 5.84
C VAL A 329 24.25 -7.26 7.37
N GLN A 330 24.50 -8.35 8.09
CA GLN A 330 24.65 -8.33 9.56
C GLN A 330 25.75 -7.39 10.04
N ALA A 331 26.78 -7.16 9.22
CA ALA A 331 27.86 -6.23 9.52
C ALA A 331 27.57 -4.78 9.08
N GLY A 332 26.41 -4.50 8.49
CA GLY A 332 26.08 -3.19 7.93
C GLY A 332 27.00 -2.80 6.77
N ALA A 333 27.43 -3.76 5.96
CA ALA A 333 28.34 -3.52 4.85
C ALA A 333 27.70 -2.58 3.80
N PRO A 334 28.48 -1.64 3.23
CA PRO A 334 27.94 -0.68 2.29
C PRO A 334 27.54 -1.34 0.95
N ALA A 335 26.68 -0.66 0.19
CA ALA A 335 26.09 -1.18 -1.04
C ALA A 335 27.13 -1.70 -2.05
N GLU A 336 28.31 -1.07 -2.14
CA GLU A 336 29.37 -1.48 -3.07
C GLU A 336 29.93 -2.88 -2.78
N GLU A 337 29.83 -3.34 -1.53
CA GLU A 337 30.27 -4.68 -1.13
C GLU A 337 29.17 -5.75 -1.29
N VAL A 338 27.91 -5.32 -1.35
CA VAL A 338 26.72 -6.17 -1.31
C VAL A 338 26.13 -6.34 -2.72
N ASP A 339 26.03 -5.26 -3.50
CA ASP A 339 25.44 -5.26 -4.85
C ASP A 339 26.07 -6.31 -5.80
N PRO A 340 27.39 -6.59 -5.79
CA PRO A 340 27.95 -7.65 -6.63
C PRO A 340 27.40 -9.04 -6.33
N LEU A 341 27.09 -9.34 -5.06
CA LEU A 341 26.52 -10.64 -4.64
C LEU A 341 25.04 -10.74 -5.04
N VAL A 342 24.30 -9.63 -4.92
CA VAL A 342 22.91 -9.55 -5.38
C VAL A 342 22.84 -9.80 -6.89
N ARG A 343 23.70 -9.16 -7.68
CA ARG A 343 23.79 -9.38 -9.13
C ARG A 343 24.11 -10.82 -9.49
N ALA A 344 24.98 -11.48 -8.72
CA ALA A 344 25.30 -12.89 -8.94
C ALA A 344 24.06 -13.78 -8.70
N LEU A 345 23.26 -13.51 -7.67
CA LEU A 345 21.99 -14.21 -7.44
C LEU A 345 20.98 -13.93 -8.56
N GLU A 346 20.88 -12.68 -9.04
CA GLU A 346 20.03 -12.32 -10.17
C GLU A 346 20.41 -13.08 -11.45
N ASP A 347 21.71 -13.22 -11.73
CA ASP A 347 22.22 -13.96 -12.88
C ASP A 347 21.93 -15.46 -12.77
N LEU A 348 21.99 -16.05 -11.57
CA LEU A 348 21.57 -17.44 -11.34
C LEU A 348 20.08 -17.67 -11.57
N LEU A 349 19.27 -16.63 -11.39
CA LEU A 349 17.84 -16.64 -11.62
C LEU A 349 17.47 -16.13 -13.03
N ARG A 350 18.41 -15.97 -13.95
CA ARG A 350 18.10 -15.80 -15.39
C ARG A 350 17.90 -17.16 -16.03
#